data_AF-A0A7C6QQ88-F1
#
_entry.id   AF-A0A7C6QQ88-F1
#
_cell.length_a   1.000
_cell.length_b   1.000
_cell.length_c   1.000
_cell.angle_alpha   90.00
_cell.angle_beta   90.00
_cell.angle_gamma   90.00
#
_symmetry.space_group_name_H-M   'P 1'
#
loop_
_entity.id
_entity.type
_entity.pdbx_description
1 polymer ?
#
loop_
_entity_poly.entity_id
_entity_poly.type
_entity_poly.pdbx_seq_one_letter_code
_entity_poly.pdbx_strand_id
1 'polypeptide(L)' 'MSEQKPAWMEMGLSSEEYAKICEILGREPNYLETGLFAVLWS' A
#
# COMPACT_ATOMS: atom_id res chain seq x y z
N MET A 1 19.67 8.27 9.97
CA MET A 1 18.44 7.49 10.19
C MET A 1 17.74 7.42 8.86
N SER A 2 17.68 6.25 8.23
CA SER A 2 17.04 6.11 6.92
C SER A 2 15.53 6.10 7.15
N GLU A 3 14.85 7.20 6.86
CA GLU A 3 13.39 7.27 6.84
C GLU A 3 12.90 6.35 5.71
N GLN A 4 12.64 5.08 6.01
CA GLN A 4 11.98 4.17 5.08
C GLN A 4 10.55 4.68 4.90
N LYS A 5 10.31 5.36 3.78
CA LYS A 5 8.96 5.73 3.38
C LYS A 5 8.16 4.43 3.20
N PRO A 6 6.90 4.38 3.65
CA PRO A 6 6.09 3.19 3.46
C PRO A 6 5.95 2.90 1.97
N ALA A 7 6.02 1.62 1.58
CA ALA A 7 5.96 1.19 0.18
C ALA A 7 4.75 1.76 -0.58
N TRP A 8 3.60 1.85 0.08
CA TRP A 8 2.37 2.43 -0.48
C TRP A 8 2.54 3.90 -0.86
N MET A 9 3.33 4.67 -0.12
CA MET A 9 3.56 6.09 -0.38
C MET A 9 4.44 6.32 -1.62
N GLU A 10 5.41 5.43 -1.88
CA GLU A 10 6.23 5.47 -3.09
C GLU A 10 5.47 4.98 -4.33
N MET A 11 4.48 4.10 -4.12
CA MET A 11 3.62 3.57 -5.17
C MET A 11 2.46 4.51 -5.54
N GLY A 12 2.35 5.68 -4.89
CA GLY A 12 1.29 6.66 -5.17
C GLY A 12 -0.06 6.36 -4.52
N LEU A 13 -0.14 5.35 -3.65
CA LEU A 13 -1.35 5.06 -2.88
C LEU A 13 -1.52 6.10 -1.77
N SER A 14 -2.76 6.58 -1.63
CA SER A 14 -3.18 7.35 -0.46
C SER A 14 -3.34 6.45 0.77
N SER A 15 -3.32 7.06 1.95
CA SER A 15 -3.60 6.35 3.21
C SER A 15 -4.97 5.68 3.24
N GLU A 16 -5.96 6.24 2.53
CA GLU A 16 -7.31 5.68 2.43
C GLU A 16 -7.34 4.42 1.57
N GLU A 17 -6.62 4.41 0.46
CA GLU A 17 -6.49 3.21 -0.38
C GLU A 17 -5.75 2.11 0.36
N TYR A 18 -4.66 2.45 1.05
CA TYR A 18 -3.95 1.50 1.89
C TYR A 18 -4.84 0.90 3.00
N ALA A 19 -5.66 1.74 3.65
CA ALA A 19 -6.63 1.29 4.66
C ALA A 19 -7.67 0.34 4.06
N LYS A 20 -8.20 0.64 2.86
CA LYS A 20 -9.09 -0.27 2.13
C LYS A 20 -8.43 -1.60 1.79
N ILE A 21 -7.17 -1.58 1.36
CA ILE A 21 -6.42 -2.81 1.08
C ILE A 21 -6.28 -3.64 2.36
N CYS A 22 -5.97 -3.01 3.49
CA CYS A 22 -5.90 -3.68 4.78
C CYS A 22 -7.27 -4.25 5.21
N GLU A 23 -8.36 -3.54 4.95
CA GLU A 23 -9.73 -4.00 5.24
C GLU A 23 -10.13 -5.19 4.35
N ILE A 24 -9.81 -5.14 3.05
CA ILE A 24 -10.08 -6.21 2.08
C ILE A 24 -9.28 -7.48 2.43
N LEU A 25 -8.01 -7.32 2.81
CA LEU A 25 -7.13 -8.44 3.13
C LEU A 25 -7.29 -8.93 4.58
N GLY A 26 -7.85 -8.10 5.47
CA GLY A 26 -7.92 -8.35 6.92
C GLY A 26 -6.54 -8.41 7.60
N ARG A 27 -5.48 -7.97 6.91
CA ARG A 27 -4.09 -7.95 7.38
C ARG A 27 -3.30 -6.86 6.67
N GLU A 28 -2.11 -6.57 7.18
CA GLU A 28 -1.18 -5.66 6.52
C GLU A 28 -0.66 -6.29 5.21
N PRO A 29 -0.85 -5.63 4.05
CA PRO A 29 -0.35 -6.12 2.77
C PRO A 29 1.18 -6.08 2.72
N ASN A 30 1.79 -7.08 2.08
CA ASN A 30 3.21 -7.03 1.77
C ASN A 30 3.49 -6.08 0.59
N TYR A 31 4.76 -5.68 0.41
CA TYR A 31 5.22 -4.84 -0.69
C TYR A 31 4.67 -5.24 -2.07
N LEU A 32 4.70 -6.53 -2.41
CA LEU A 32 4.17 -7.05 -3.67
C LEU A 32 2.64 -6.88 -3.79
N GLU A 33 1.92 -7.13 -2.70
CA GLU A 33 0.46 -7.00 -2.67
C GLU A 33 0.07 -5.53 -2.80
N THR A 34 0.71 -4.65 -2.02
CA THR A 34 0.57 -3.19 -2.13
C THR A 34 0.88 -2.69 -3.55
N GLY A 35 1.94 -3.20 -4.18
CA GLY A 35 2.30 -2.84 -5.56
C GLY A 35 1.27 -3.32 -6.58
N LEU A 36 0.69 -4.49 -6.37
CA LEU A 36 -0.39 -4.99 -7.21
C LEU A 36 -1.64 -4.10 -7.12
N PHE A 37 -2.02 -3.71 -5.89
CA PHE A 37 -3.15 -2.80 -5.67
C PHE A 37 -2.87 -1.39 -6.21
N ALA A 38 -1.65 -0.89 -6.07
CA ALA A 38 -1.24 0.39 -6.63
C ALA A 38 -1.39 0.44 -8.15
N VAL A 39 -1.00 -0.64 -8.85
CA VAL A 39 -1.18 -0.73 -10.31
C VAL A 39 -2.66 -0.87 -10.67
N LEU A 40 -3.45 -1.60 -9.89
CA LEU A 40 -4.88 -1.79 -10.15
C LEU A 40 -5.69 -0.50 -9.96
N TRP A 41 -5.27 0.39 -9.06
CA TRP A 41 -6.01 1.61 -8.69
C TRP A 41 -5.36 2.90 -9.20
N SER A 42 -4.26 2.81 -9.97
CA SER A 42 -3.61 3.94 -10.66
C SER A 42 -4.42 4.48 -11.83
#